data_AF-A0A1W2TSP5-F1
#
_entry.id   AF-A0A1W2TSP5-F1
#
_cell.length_a   1.000
_cell.length_b   1.000
_cell.length_c   1.000
_cell.angle_alpha   90.00
_cell.angle_beta   90.00
_cell.angle_gamma   90.00
#
_symmetry.space_group_name_H-M   'P 1'
#
loop_
_entity.id
_entity.type
_entity.pdbx_description
1 polymer ?
#
loop_
_entity_poly.entity_id
_entity_poly.type
_entity_poly.pdbx_seq_one_letter_code
_entity_poly.pdbx_strand_id
1 'polypeptide(L)'
;MTLASWIRFCFSFYFSFYILASAFVVPYNGQQPISVPPTEGQSFLRTAPDDAVADCPRRNPDVKDGTLIDQLWKRNCDLVWKFLNNKFSTFQAEADSPAAFQSFQYYSVQDYYYLLETAQHKAFLMATWPPSDPVSTATQINNTVQSMSDDLKYARGFRADLTRLQVPDDIIDSGTLQAAGLGYVKSLQESTHLGWFEFQVSRIACIYGWAELASQLNMSSSTNKSTVFYKEWIEPNLGWSYGADMSEELEKELPFSNNSRTFPIYNQLFRQGLRFEIAFFESAIGKTLNDTA
;
A
#
# COMPACT_ATOMS: atom_id res chain seq x y z
N MET A 1 -6.14 31.67 -2.92
CA MET A 1 -6.55 30.26 -2.76
C MET A 1 -5.69 29.67 -1.67
N THR A 2 -6.30 29.25 -0.57
CA THR A 2 -5.64 28.81 0.67
C THR A 2 -5.33 27.32 0.66
N LEU A 3 -4.30 26.97 1.45
CA LEU A 3 -3.40 25.81 1.39
C LEU A 3 -3.96 24.42 1.74
N ALA A 4 -5.27 24.17 1.71
CA ALA A 4 -5.84 22.92 2.24
C ALA A 4 -6.87 22.32 1.28
N SER A 5 -6.40 21.61 0.27
CA SER A 5 -7.19 20.72 -0.57
C SER A 5 -6.20 19.74 -1.19
N TRP A 6 -6.60 18.49 -1.43
CA TRP A 6 -5.79 17.36 -1.94
C TRP A 6 -5.12 16.52 -0.85
N ILE A 7 -5.95 15.73 -0.15
CA ILE A 7 -5.50 14.50 0.53
C ILE A 7 -5.02 13.53 -0.56
N ARG A 8 -3.78 13.06 -0.40
CA ARG A 8 -2.97 12.38 -1.43
C ARG A 8 -2.86 10.86 -1.18
N PHE A 9 -2.52 10.14 -2.24
CA PHE A 9 -2.82 8.73 -2.56
C PHE A 9 -1.72 7.72 -2.19
N CYS A 10 -2.14 6.68 -1.48
CA CYS A 10 -2.17 5.32 -2.07
C CYS A 10 -3.65 4.92 -2.44
N PHE A 11 -4.64 5.84 -2.43
CA PHE A 11 -6.05 5.51 -2.17
C PHE A 11 -7.09 6.31 -2.96
N SER A 12 -7.24 5.95 -4.23
CA SER A 12 -8.48 6.26 -4.94
C SER A 12 -9.57 5.24 -4.57
N PHE A 13 -10.71 5.79 -4.14
CA PHE A 13 -11.88 5.17 -3.50
C PHE A 13 -12.22 3.72 -3.89
N TYR A 14 -12.18 2.84 -2.88
CA TYR A 14 -12.90 1.58 -2.80
C TYR A 14 -14.29 1.84 -2.20
N PHE A 15 -15.30 2.02 -3.02
CA PHE A 15 -16.70 1.86 -2.60
C PHE A 15 -17.54 1.41 -3.79
N SER A 16 -17.49 0.12 -4.08
CA SER A 16 -18.53 -0.65 -4.81
C SER A 16 -18.36 -2.14 -4.50
N PHE A 17 -18.28 -2.50 -3.23
CA PHE A 17 -18.54 -3.86 -2.78
C PHE A 17 -19.78 -3.83 -1.88
N TYR A 18 -20.96 -3.92 -2.49
CA TYR A 18 -22.16 -4.43 -1.84
C TYR A 18 -23.14 -5.00 -2.87
N ILE A 19 -23.75 -6.13 -2.46
CA ILE A 19 -24.84 -6.91 -3.06
C ILE A 19 -24.38 -7.81 -4.24
N LEU A 20 -24.11 -9.12 -4.11
CA LEU A 20 -24.96 -10.20 -3.59
C LEU A 20 -24.12 -11.40 -3.12
N ALA A 21 -23.81 -11.50 -1.83
CA ALA A 21 -23.57 -12.80 -1.19
C ALA A 21 -24.85 -13.22 -0.47
N SER A 22 -25.92 -13.46 -1.23
CA SER A 22 -27.15 -14.12 -0.76
C SER A 22 -27.96 -14.61 -1.95
N ALA A 23 -28.21 -15.93 -1.96
CA ALA A 23 -29.10 -16.68 -2.83
C ALA A 23 -28.65 -16.87 -4.30
N PHE A 24 -28.00 -18.00 -4.59
CA PHE A 24 -28.66 -19.18 -5.19
C PHE A 24 -27.61 -20.29 -5.37
N VAL A 25 -27.72 -21.34 -4.55
CA VAL A 25 -27.13 -22.64 -4.85
C VAL A 25 -27.89 -23.17 -6.07
N VAL A 26 -27.27 -23.11 -7.26
CA VAL A 26 -27.73 -23.91 -8.40
C VAL A 26 -27.25 -25.34 -8.17
N PRO A 27 -28.13 -26.35 -8.07
CA PRO A 27 -27.70 -27.71 -7.82
C PRO A 27 -27.00 -28.27 -9.07
N TYR A 28 -25.69 -28.45 -8.99
CA TYR A 28 -24.97 -29.30 -9.94
C TYR A 28 -25.22 -30.76 -9.56
N ASN A 29 -26.06 -31.43 -10.35
CA ASN A 29 -26.33 -32.87 -10.22
C ASN A 29 -25.13 -33.66 -10.75
N GLY A 30 -24.28 -34.14 -9.86
CA GLY A 30 -23.23 -35.08 -10.20
C GLY A 30 -22.21 -35.28 -9.07
N GLN A 31 -22.42 -36.36 -8.29
CA GLN A 31 -21.65 -36.82 -7.13
C GLN A 31 -21.98 -36.11 -5.80
N GLN A 32 -22.53 -36.90 -4.87
CA GLN A 32 -22.81 -36.44 -3.51
C GLN A 32 -21.52 -36.01 -2.81
N PRO A 33 -21.44 -34.79 -2.26
CA PRO A 33 -20.39 -34.44 -1.33
C PRO A 33 -20.65 -35.16 0.00
N ILE A 34 -19.60 -35.79 0.53
CA ILE A 34 -19.56 -36.28 1.90
C ILE A 34 -19.90 -35.11 2.83
N SER A 35 -20.97 -35.25 3.60
CA SER A 35 -21.38 -34.26 4.61
C SER A 35 -20.31 -34.19 5.70
N VAL A 36 -19.45 -33.18 5.62
CA VAL A 36 -18.59 -32.79 6.75
C VAL A 36 -19.39 -31.77 7.56
N PRO A 37 -19.63 -32.01 8.87
CA PRO A 37 -20.37 -31.06 9.70
C PRO A 37 -19.60 -29.74 9.81
N PRO A 38 -20.29 -28.62 10.06
CA PRO A 38 -19.63 -27.34 10.26
C PRO A 38 -18.79 -27.43 11.53
N THR A 39 -17.47 -27.52 11.38
CA THR A 39 -16.56 -27.32 12.50
C THR A 39 -16.73 -25.88 12.96
N GLU A 40 -17.14 -25.74 14.21
CA GLU A 40 -17.21 -24.50 14.98
C GLU A 40 -16.00 -23.61 14.69
N GLY A 41 -16.25 -22.31 14.57
CA GLY A 41 -15.23 -21.28 14.40
C GLY A 41 -14.23 -21.31 15.55
N GLN A 42 -13.15 -22.07 15.36
CA GLN A 42 -11.94 -21.95 16.14
C GLN A 42 -10.95 -21.12 15.31
N SER A 43 -10.50 -20.02 15.90
CA SER A 43 -9.33 -19.28 15.46
C SER A 43 -8.16 -20.25 15.27
N PHE A 44 -7.86 -20.59 14.01
CA PHE A 44 -6.74 -21.46 13.65
C PHE A 44 -5.40 -20.71 13.57
N LEU A 45 -5.37 -19.47 14.06
CA LEU A 45 -4.12 -18.78 14.38
C LEU A 45 -3.53 -19.41 15.64
N ARG A 46 -2.88 -20.57 15.47
CA ARG A 46 -2.00 -21.13 16.49
C ARG A 46 -0.98 -20.04 16.84
N THR A 47 -1.02 -19.61 18.10
CA THR A 47 0.01 -18.81 18.73
C THR A 47 1.36 -19.47 18.49
N ALA A 48 2.16 -18.88 17.60
CA ALA A 48 3.59 -19.11 17.60
C ALA A 48 4.14 -18.67 18.97
N PRO A 49 5.26 -19.25 19.45
CA PRO A 49 5.75 -18.99 20.81
C PRO A 49 5.94 -17.48 21.03
N ASP A 50 5.50 -17.01 22.20
CA ASP A 50 5.72 -15.68 22.76
C ASP A 50 7.22 -15.45 23.02
N ASP A 51 8.04 -15.47 21.98
CA ASP A 51 9.35 -14.86 22.02
C ASP A 51 9.09 -13.35 22.09
N ALA A 52 9.28 -12.79 23.29
CA ALA A 52 9.03 -11.39 23.65
C ALA A 52 9.21 -10.44 22.45
N VAL A 53 8.10 -10.16 21.78
CA VAL A 53 8.07 -9.23 20.65
C VAL A 53 8.36 -7.88 21.27
N ALA A 54 9.57 -7.35 21.02
CA ALA A 54 9.89 -5.96 21.34
C ALA A 54 8.71 -5.10 20.89
N ASP A 55 8.22 -4.22 21.78
CA ASP A 55 7.02 -3.40 21.54
C ASP A 55 7.12 -2.78 20.15
N CYS A 56 6.31 -3.28 19.23
CA CYS A 56 6.49 -2.97 17.84
C CYS A 56 5.82 -1.63 17.56
N PRO A 57 6.57 -0.60 17.13
CA PRO A 57 6.04 0.76 17.06
C PRO A 57 4.86 0.79 16.11
N ARG A 58 3.71 1.20 16.65
CA ARG A 58 2.44 1.30 15.97
C ARG A 58 1.66 2.48 16.55
N ARG A 59 1.11 3.32 15.69
CA ARG A 59 0.45 4.57 16.07
C ARG A 59 -0.96 4.69 15.53
N ASN A 60 -1.32 3.94 14.49
CA ASN A 60 -2.67 3.96 13.94
C ASN A 60 -3.66 3.42 14.99
N PRO A 61 -4.57 4.26 15.53
CA PRO A 61 -5.53 3.85 16.55
C PRO A 61 -6.72 3.06 15.96
N ASP A 62 -6.94 3.13 14.65
CA ASP A 62 -8.14 2.65 13.98
C ASP A 62 -7.99 1.19 13.50
N VAL A 63 -6.75 0.68 13.40
CA VAL A 63 -6.49 -0.74 13.18
C VAL A 63 -6.51 -1.49 14.50
N LYS A 64 -7.37 -2.50 14.63
CA LYS A 64 -7.56 -3.25 15.88
C LYS A 64 -6.48 -4.30 16.08
N ASP A 65 -6.18 -4.58 17.36
CA ASP A 65 -5.30 -5.70 17.73
C ASP A 65 -5.87 -7.02 17.22
N GLY A 66 -4.99 -7.90 16.73
CA GLY A 66 -5.36 -9.21 16.22
C GLY A 66 -5.87 -9.23 14.77
N THR A 67 -6.04 -8.09 14.11
CA THR A 67 -6.28 -8.04 12.66
C THR A 67 -5.08 -8.57 11.87
N LEU A 68 -5.28 -8.94 10.61
CA LEU A 68 -4.22 -9.38 9.71
C LEU A 68 -3.09 -8.34 9.63
N ILE A 69 -3.42 -7.05 9.46
CA ILE A 69 -2.42 -5.97 9.39
C ILE A 69 -1.62 -5.91 10.71
N ASP A 70 -2.29 -5.92 11.86
CA ASP A 70 -1.62 -5.90 13.17
C ASP A 70 -0.68 -7.10 13.36
N GLN A 71 -1.12 -8.30 13.00
CA GLN A 71 -0.31 -9.50 13.07
C GLN A 71 0.91 -9.45 12.14
N LEU A 72 0.71 -9.03 10.89
CA LEU A 72 1.79 -8.88 9.90
C LEU A 72 2.81 -7.83 10.35
N TRP A 73 2.34 -6.71 10.90
CA TRP A 73 3.16 -5.62 11.44
C TRP A 73 4.04 -6.13 12.59
N LYS A 74 3.44 -6.74 13.61
CA LYS A 74 4.14 -7.32 14.77
C LYS A 74 5.14 -8.40 14.37
N ARG A 75 4.79 -9.27 13.42
CA ARG A 75 5.67 -10.36 12.96
C ARG A 75 6.90 -9.88 12.17
N ASN A 76 6.85 -8.68 11.61
CA ASN A 76 7.94 -8.08 10.83
C ASN A 76 8.58 -6.88 11.52
N CYS A 77 8.58 -6.89 12.85
CA CYS A 77 8.99 -5.72 13.63
C CYS A 77 10.42 -5.24 13.33
N ASP A 78 11.32 -6.16 12.99
CA ASP A 78 12.69 -5.84 12.60
C ASP A 78 12.77 -4.92 11.35
N LEU A 79 11.84 -5.10 10.41
CA LEU A 79 11.74 -4.25 9.23
C LEU A 79 10.88 -3.02 9.49
N VAL A 80 9.82 -3.12 10.29
CA VAL A 80 9.03 -1.96 10.73
C VAL A 80 9.94 -0.91 11.36
N TRP A 81 10.83 -1.31 12.28
CA TRP A 81 11.79 -0.40 12.88
C TRP A 81 12.69 0.27 11.83
N LYS A 82 13.18 -0.47 10.84
CA LYS A 82 14.01 0.09 9.76
C LYS A 82 13.23 1.05 8.86
N PHE A 83 12.01 0.69 8.50
CA PHE A 83 11.12 1.49 7.66
C PHE A 83 10.78 2.82 8.35
N LEU A 84 10.37 2.78 9.62
CA LEU A 84 9.98 3.97 10.37
C LEU A 84 11.17 4.89 10.70
N ASN A 85 12.38 4.35 10.75
CA ASN A 85 13.62 5.10 11.02
C ASN A 85 14.53 5.16 9.78
N ASN A 86 13.94 5.11 8.58
CA ASN A 86 14.72 5.17 7.36
C ASN A 86 15.43 6.53 7.25
N LYS A 87 16.67 6.49 6.76
CA LYS A 87 17.55 7.67 6.75
C LYS A 87 17.03 8.80 5.87
N PHE A 88 16.34 8.47 4.77
CA PHE A 88 15.83 9.47 3.85
C PHE A 88 14.76 10.32 4.52
N SER A 89 13.69 9.71 5.05
CA SER A 89 12.58 10.47 5.62
C SER A 89 13.00 11.24 6.87
N THR A 90 13.88 10.68 7.72
CA THR A 90 14.45 11.40 8.85
C THR A 90 15.26 12.62 8.39
N PHE A 91 16.17 12.44 7.43
CA PHE A 91 16.96 13.55 6.89
C PHE A 91 16.08 14.65 6.29
N GLN A 92 15.06 14.29 5.51
CA GLN A 92 14.14 15.23 4.90
C GLN A 92 13.25 15.96 5.90
N ALA A 93 12.85 15.28 6.99
CA ALA A 93 12.05 15.89 8.05
C ALA A 93 12.85 16.90 8.88
N GLU A 94 14.16 16.70 9.05
CA GLU A 94 15.01 17.54 9.90
C GLU A 94 15.69 18.67 9.13
N ALA A 95 16.18 18.40 7.91
CA ALA A 95 17.06 19.30 7.18
C ALA A 95 16.29 20.26 6.26
N ASP A 96 16.51 21.56 6.45
CA ASP A 96 16.12 22.60 5.49
C ASP A 96 17.36 23.00 4.67
N SER A 97 17.68 22.21 3.63
CA SER A 97 18.89 22.40 2.83
C SER A 97 18.67 22.12 1.35
N PRO A 98 19.48 22.72 0.44
CA PRO A 98 19.41 22.40 -0.99
C PRO A 98 19.57 20.92 -1.31
N ALA A 99 20.44 20.21 -0.58
CA ALA A 99 20.67 18.78 -0.77
C ALA A 99 19.42 17.96 -0.40
N ALA A 100 18.77 18.28 0.72
CA ALA A 100 17.50 17.66 1.11
C ALA A 100 16.44 17.90 0.02
N PHE A 101 16.26 19.15 -0.40
CA PHE A 101 15.29 19.51 -1.43
C PHE A 101 15.52 18.77 -2.75
N GLN A 102 16.76 18.69 -3.24
CA GLN A 102 17.10 17.97 -4.49
C GLN A 102 16.81 16.47 -4.41
N SER A 103 17.14 15.84 -3.28
CA SER A 103 16.83 14.43 -3.06
C SER A 103 15.32 14.19 -2.94
N PHE A 104 14.56 15.14 -2.39
CA PHE A 104 13.10 15.06 -2.36
C PHE A 104 12.50 15.21 -3.76
N GLN A 105 13.00 16.14 -4.58
CA GLN A 105 12.58 16.27 -5.98
C GLN A 105 12.81 14.96 -6.76
N TYR A 106 13.99 14.35 -6.63
CA TYR A 106 14.30 13.05 -7.23
C TYR A 106 13.31 11.96 -6.75
N TYR A 107 13.10 11.87 -5.43
CA TYR A 107 12.15 10.92 -4.84
C TYR A 107 10.75 11.11 -5.42
N SER A 108 10.26 12.34 -5.51
CA SER A 108 8.92 12.62 -6.03
C SER A 108 8.76 12.24 -7.50
N VAL A 109 9.81 12.37 -8.32
CA VAL A 109 9.77 11.86 -9.70
C VAL A 109 9.66 10.34 -9.70
N GLN A 110 10.47 9.63 -8.90
CA GLN A 110 10.39 8.17 -8.80
C GLN A 110 9.00 7.71 -8.30
N ASP A 111 8.44 8.41 -7.32
CA ASP A 111 7.11 8.13 -6.78
C ASP A 111 6.03 8.33 -7.84
N TYR A 112 6.11 9.41 -8.62
CA TYR A 112 5.18 9.65 -9.74
C TYR A 112 5.13 8.48 -10.72
N TYR A 113 6.28 7.93 -11.12
CA TYR A 113 6.32 6.76 -11.99
C TYR A 113 5.83 5.49 -11.29
N TYR A 114 6.13 5.31 -10.00
CA TYR A 114 5.59 4.18 -9.23
C TYR A 114 4.04 4.21 -9.23
N LEU A 115 3.43 5.38 -9.04
CA LEU A 115 1.99 5.55 -9.05
C LEU A 115 1.38 5.30 -10.43
N LEU A 116 2.04 5.76 -11.50
CA LEU A 116 1.60 5.50 -12.88
C LEU A 116 1.64 4.02 -13.22
N GLU A 117 2.78 3.37 -12.97
CA GLU A 117 2.99 1.98 -13.37
C GLU A 117 2.13 1.01 -12.56
N THR A 118 1.84 1.32 -11.29
CA THR A 118 0.98 0.45 -10.47
C THR A 118 -0.50 0.52 -10.82
N ALA A 119 -0.97 1.59 -11.46
CA ALA A 119 -2.37 1.72 -11.87
C ALA A 119 -2.79 0.60 -12.85
N GLN A 120 -1.90 0.20 -13.76
CA GLN A 120 -2.20 -0.84 -14.74
C GLN A 120 -2.27 -2.25 -14.13
N HIS A 121 -1.66 -2.47 -12.96
CA HIS A 121 -1.64 -3.80 -12.33
C HIS A 121 -3.03 -4.32 -11.99
N LYS A 122 -3.98 -3.43 -11.72
CA LYS A 122 -5.38 -3.79 -11.48
C LYS A 122 -6.02 -4.48 -12.68
N ALA A 123 -5.57 -4.22 -13.90
CA ALA A 123 -6.05 -4.93 -15.09
C ALA A 123 -5.64 -6.42 -15.06
N PHE A 124 -4.47 -6.76 -14.52
CA PHE A 124 -4.04 -8.16 -14.41
C PHE A 124 -4.89 -8.95 -13.41
N LEU A 125 -5.42 -8.30 -12.37
CA LEU A 125 -6.33 -8.95 -11.41
C LEU A 125 -7.58 -9.49 -12.07
N MET A 126 -8.06 -8.84 -13.13
CA MET A 126 -9.24 -9.28 -13.87
C MET A 126 -9.07 -10.70 -14.46
N ALA A 127 -7.83 -11.08 -14.80
CA ALA A 127 -7.51 -12.41 -15.32
C ALA A 127 -7.49 -13.51 -14.24
N THR A 128 -7.55 -13.14 -12.96
CA THR A 128 -7.51 -14.07 -11.82
C THR A 128 -8.87 -14.33 -11.20
N TRP A 129 -9.91 -13.63 -11.64
CA TRP A 129 -11.24 -13.79 -11.07
C TRP A 129 -11.84 -15.16 -11.41
N PRO A 130 -12.54 -15.80 -10.46
CA PRO A 130 -13.29 -17.00 -10.76
C PRO A 130 -14.42 -16.68 -11.76
N PRO A 131 -14.88 -17.66 -12.55
CA PRO A 131 -16.07 -17.50 -13.37
C PRO A 131 -17.25 -17.01 -12.53
N SER A 132 -17.96 -16.00 -13.00
CA SER A 132 -19.17 -15.47 -12.36
C SER A 132 -20.27 -15.26 -13.40
N ASP A 133 -21.48 -14.95 -12.95
CA ASP A 133 -22.57 -14.61 -13.87
C ASP A 133 -22.24 -13.32 -14.65
N PRO A 134 -22.89 -13.09 -15.82
CA PRO A 134 -22.59 -11.93 -16.66
C PRO A 134 -22.77 -10.57 -15.97
N VAL A 135 -23.73 -10.44 -15.03
CA VAL A 135 -23.99 -9.17 -14.32
C VAL A 135 -22.89 -8.89 -13.32
N SER A 136 -22.50 -9.89 -12.52
CA SER A 136 -21.37 -9.80 -11.60
C SER A 136 -20.06 -9.53 -12.32
N THR A 137 -19.83 -10.18 -13.46
CA THR A 137 -18.64 -9.94 -14.30
C THR A 137 -18.61 -8.49 -14.80
N ALA A 138 -19.71 -8.00 -15.39
CA ALA A 138 -19.78 -6.63 -15.89
C ALA A 138 -19.56 -5.59 -14.78
N THR A 139 -20.10 -5.86 -13.59
CA THR A 139 -19.95 -4.98 -12.41
C THR A 139 -18.50 -4.92 -11.94
N GLN A 140 -17.84 -6.07 -11.80
CA GLN A 140 -16.42 -6.14 -11.40
C GLN A 140 -15.50 -5.44 -12.40
N ILE A 141 -15.75 -5.61 -13.70
CA ILE A 141 -15.01 -4.91 -14.76
C ILE A 141 -15.19 -3.39 -14.62
N ASN A 142 -16.43 -2.90 -14.52
CA ASN A 142 -16.70 -1.47 -14.40
C ASN A 142 -16.04 -0.87 -13.16
N ASN A 143 -16.11 -1.56 -12.02
CA ASN A 143 -15.48 -1.12 -10.77
C ASN A 143 -13.95 -1.06 -10.90
N THR A 144 -13.35 -2.05 -11.57
CA THR A 144 -11.89 -2.07 -11.78
C THR A 144 -11.45 -0.96 -12.71
N VAL A 145 -12.16 -0.75 -13.82
CA VAL A 145 -11.89 0.37 -14.76
C VAL A 145 -12.05 1.72 -14.05
N GLN A 146 -13.09 1.89 -13.24
CA GLN A 146 -13.27 3.11 -12.46
C GLN A 146 -12.12 3.32 -11.48
N SER A 147 -11.73 2.28 -10.73
CA SER A 147 -10.63 2.33 -9.78
C SER A 147 -9.30 2.68 -10.45
N MET A 148 -9.00 2.11 -11.64
CA MET A 148 -7.82 2.48 -12.44
C MET A 148 -7.89 3.93 -12.93
N SER A 149 -9.06 4.39 -13.38
CA SER A 149 -9.26 5.77 -13.82
C SER A 149 -8.99 6.76 -12.69
N ASP A 150 -9.42 6.43 -11.47
CA ASP A 150 -9.18 7.25 -10.29
C ASP A 150 -7.70 7.24 -9.87
N ASP A 151 -6.98 6.12 -10.00
CA ASP A 151 -5.52 6.08 -9.81
C ASP A 151 -4.80 7.00 -10.81
N LEU A 152 -5.16 6.93 -12.10
CA LEU A 152 -4.57 7.77 -13.14
C LEU A 152 -4.94 9.25 -12.98
N LYS A 153 -6.16 9.56 -12.51
CA LYS A 153 -6.57 10.92 -12.16
C LYS A 153 -5.69 11.46 -11.03
N TYR A 154 -5.42 10.63 -10.03
CA TYR A 154 -4.52 11.01 -8.96
C TYR A 154 -3.10 11.26 -9.46
N ALA A 155 -2.50 10.32 -10.21
CA ALA A 155 -1.14 10.46 -10.70
C ALA A 155 -0.97 11.73 -11.54
N ARG A 156 -2.00 12.11 -12.33
CA ARG A 156 -2.06 13.41 -13.03
C ARG A 156 -2.10 14.60 -12.08
N GLY A 157 -2.82 14.52 -10.97
CA GLY A 157 -2.78 15.52 -9.90
C GLY A 157 -1.37 15.65 -9.30
N PHE A 158 -0.74 14.52 -8.98
CA PHE A 158 0.61 14.48 -8.44
C PHE A 158 1.67 15.06 -9.39
N ARG A 159 1.49 14.87 -10.70
CA ARG A 159 2.32 15.57 -11.70
C ARG A 159 2.29 17.09 -11.53
N ALA A 160 1.13 17.69 -11.26
CA ALA A 160 1.05 19.14 -11.02
C ALA A 160 1.80 19.56 -9.75
N ASP A 161 1.97 18.65 -8.80
CA ASP A 161 2.70 18.88 -7.56
C ASP A 161 4.22 18.86 -7.80
N LEU A 162 4.71 18.03 -8.74
CA LEU A 162 6.10 18.07 -9.20
C LEU A 162 6.47 19.44 -9.78
N THR A 163 5.56 20.08 -10.51
CA THR A 163 5.77 21.46 -10.98
C THR A 163 5.92 22.44 -9.81
N ARG A 164 5.14 22.28 -8.72
CA ARG A 164 5.30 23.10 -7.51
C ARG A 164 6.61 22.83 -6.78
N LEU A 165 7.11 21.60 -6.86
CA LEU A 165 8.44 21.21 -6.41
C LEU A 165 9.54 21.67 -7.37
N GLN A 166 9.25 22.48 -8.39
CA GLN A 166 10.23 23.02 -9.35
C GLN A 166 10.96 21.93 -10.14
N VAL A 167 10.31 20.79 -10.37
CA VAL A 167 10.82 19.76 -11.29
C VAL A 167 10.47 20.19 -12.73
N PRO A 168 11.45 20.30 -13.64
CA PRO A 168 11.20 20.63 -15.04
C PRO A 168 10.36 19.56 -15.77
N ASP A 169 9.46 19.99 -16.65
CA ASP A 169 8.57 19.07 -17.39
C ASP A 169 9.33 18.05 -18.24
N ASP A 170 10.46 18.44 -18.84
CA ASP A 170 11.30 17.54 -19.64
C ASP A 170 11.91 16.41 -18.80
N ILE A 171 12.23 16.66 -17.54
CA ILE A 171 12.66 15.63 -16.58
C ILE A 171 11.50 14.71 -16.21
N ILE A 172 10.29 15.26 -16.02
CA ILE A 172 9.09 14.47 -15.73
C ILE A 172 8.66 13.64 -16.93
N ASP A 173 8.91 14.09 -18.16
CA ASP A 173 8.51 13.39 -19.38
C ASP A 173 9.53 12.33 -19.84
N SER A 174 10.81 12.54 -19.54
CA SER A 174 11.90 11.64 -19.93
C SER A 174 12.40 10.72 -18.82
N GLY A 175 11.94 10.92 -17.58
CA GLY A 175 12.35 10.10 -16.44
C GLY A 175 11.97 8.63 -16.58
N THR A 176 12.61 7.79 -15.77
CA THR A 176 12.30 6.36 -15.68
C THR A 176 12.36 5.87 -14.25
N LEU A 177 11.73 4.72 -13.97
CA LEU A 177 11.91 4.02 -12.71
C LEU A 177 13.34 3.49 -12.61
N GLN A 178 14.02 3.90 -11.54
CA GLN A 178 15.33 3.40 -11.17
C GLN A 178 15.21 2.04 -10.49
N ALA A 179 16.34 1.35 -10.31
CA ALA A 179 16.37 -0.08 -9.93
C ALA A 179 15.47 -0.45 -8.73
N ALA A 180 15.43 0.38 -7.68
CA ALA A 180 14.59 0.15 -6.50
C ALA A 180 13.09 0.25 -6.86
N GLY A 181 12.68 1.32 -7.55
CA GLY A 181 11.30 1.52 -7.99
C GLY A 181 10.85 0.46 -9.00
N LEU A 182 11.68 0.15 -9.99
CA LEU A 182 11.40 -0.89 -10.99
C LEU A 182 11.24 -2.27 -10.34
N GLY A 183 12.12 -2.61 -9.39
CA GLY A 183 12.01 -3.85 -8.63
C GLY A 183 10.72 -3.91 -7.82
N TYR A 184 10.32 -2.79 -7.20
CA TYR A 184 9.09 -2.72 -6.42
C TYR A 184 7.84 -2.90 -7.29
N VAL A 185 7.72 -2.12 -8.36
CA VAL A 185 6.60 -2.21 -9.31
C VAL A 185 6.48 -3.63 -9.86
N LYS A 186 7.58 -4.25 -10.30
CA LYS A 186 7.57 -5.64 -10.76
C LYS A 186 7.09 -6.61 -9.68
N SER A 187 7.54 -6.46 -8.44
CA SER A 187 7.07 -7.32 -7.35
C SER A 187 5.57 -7.17 -7.08
N LEU A 188 5.00 -5.97 -7.23
CA LEU A 188 3.56 -5.74 -7.12
C LEU A 188 2.80 -6.30 -8.32
N GLN A 189 3.40 -6.24 -9.51
CA GLN A 189 2.83 -6.89 -10.68
C GLN A 189 2.75 -8.41 -10.48
N GLU A 190 3.83 -9.04 -10.01
CA GLU A 190 3.87 -10.48 -9.77
C GLU A 190 2.85 -10.92 -8.71
N SER A 191 2.57 -10.10 -7.69
CA SER A 191 1.55 -10.42 -6.69
C SER A 191 0.13 -10.43 -7.27
N THR A 192 -0.12 -9.76 -8.41
CA THR A 192 -1.43 -9.84 -9.08
C THR A 192 -1.76 -11.25 -9.54
N HIS A 193 -0.77 -12.07 -9.88
CA HIS A 193 -0.98 -13.47 -10.32
C HIS A 193 -1.46 -14.38 -9.18
N LEU A 194 -1.27 -13.96 -7.93
CA LEU A 194 -1.73 -14.70 -6.76
C LEU A 194 -3.22 -14.44 -6.46
N GLY A 195 -3.76 -13.34 -6.98
CA GLY A 195 -5.14 -12.93 -6.77
C GLY A 195 -5.26 -11.59 -6.07
N TRP A 196 -6.51 -11.13 -5.92
CA TRP A 196 -6.81 -9.82 -5.35
C TRP A 196 -6.34 -9.68 -3.89
N PHE A 197 -6.53 -10.71 -3.07
CA PHE A 197 -6.23 -10.64 -1.64
C PHE A 197 -4.72 -10.49 -1.39
N GLU A 198 -3.91 -11.34 -2.00
CA GLU A 198 -2.45 -11.30 -1.97
C GLU A 198 -1.91 -9.98 -2.53
N PHE A 199 -2.51 -9.46 -3.60
CA PHE A 199 -2.17 -8.16 -4.13
C PHE A 199 -2.43 -7.04 -3.10
N GLN A 200 -3.57 -7.04 -2.40
CA GLN A 200 -3.82 -6.09 -1.32
C GLN A 200 -2.81 -6.22 -0.19
N VAL A 201 -2.50 -7.47 0.22
CA VAL A 201 -1.50 -7.73 1.27
C VAL A 201 -0.13 -7.18 0.90
N SER A 202 0.28 -7.34 -0.37
CA SER A 202 1.56 -6.81 -0.86
C SER A 202 1.67 -5.28 -0.81
N ARG A 203 0.52 -4.58 -0.74
CA ARG A 203 0.43 -3.12 -0.72
C ARG A 203 0.26 -2.52 0.67
N ILE A 204 0.05 -3.34 1.71
CA ILE A 204 -0.13 -2.86 3.10
C ILE A 204 1.04 -1.94 3.51
N ALA A 205 2.27 -2.20 3.06
CA ALA A 205 3.43 -1.38 3.39
C ALA A 205 3.31 0.09 2.91
N CYS A 206 2.83 0.34 1.68
CA CYS A 206 2.49 1.69 1.18
C CYS A 206 1.33 2.26 2.01
N ILE A 207 0.25 1.50 2.02
CA ILE A 207 -1.07 1.96 2.41
C ILE A 207 -1.16 2.27 3.90
N TYR A 208 -0.77 1.31 4.72
CA TYR A 208 -0.79 1.46 6.16
C TYR A 208 0.53 2.08 6.67
N GLY A 209 1.66 1.68 6.10
CA GLY A 209 2.98 2.08 6.60
C GLY A 209 3.28 3.57 6.42
N TRP A 210 2.84 4.22 5.34
CA TRP A 210 3.16 5.64 5.13
C TRP A 210 2.54 6.54 6.19
N ALA A 211 1.31 6.27 6.62
CA ALA A 211 0.68 7.02 7.71
C ALA A 211 1.38 6.79 9.05
N GLU A 212 1.84 5.56 9.32
CA GLU A 212 2.65 5.23 10.49
C GLU A 212 3.98 6.02 10.50
N LEU A 213 4.66 6.09 9.35
CA LEU A 213 5.90 6.84 9.18
C LEU A 213 5.67 8.35 9.32
N ALA A 214 4.67 8.91 8.67
CA ALA A 214 4.33 10.32 8.76
C ALA A 214 3.98 10.73 10.20
N SER A 215 3.18 9.90 10.89
CA SER A 215 2.86 10.11 12.31
C SER A 215 4.10 10.07 13.20
N GLN A 216 4.98 9.08 13.00
CA GLN A 216 6.24 9.01 13.73
C GLN A 216 7.09 10.26 13.56
N LEU A 217 7.27 10.73 12.32
CA LEU A 217 8.07 11.92 12.02
C LEU A 217 7.42 13.16 12.63
N ASN A 218 6.11 13.34 12.48
CA ASN A 218 5.39 14.50 13.05
C ASN A 218 5.47 14.58 14.58
N MET A 219 5.59 13.45 15.28
CA MET A 219 5.79 13.38 16.73
C MET A 219 7.24 13.60 17.16
N SER A 220 8.22 13.50 16.26
CA SER A 220 9.63 13.72 16.59
C SER A 220 9.90 15.20 16.90
N SER A 221 10.64 15.45 17.97
CA SER A 221 11.09 16.80 18.34
C SER A 221 12.15 17.37 17.38
N SER A 222 12.80 16.52 16.59
CA SER A 222 13.78 16.95 15.57
C SER A 222 13.13 17.41 14.26
N THR A 223 11.85 17.08 14.04
CA THR A 223 11.17 17.39 12.78
C THR A 223 10.95 18.89 12.63
N ASN A 224 11.52 19.45 11.56
CA ASN A 224 11.34 20.83 11.18
C ASN A 224 10.08 20.99 10.32
N LYS A 225 9.02 21.55 10.93
CA LYS A 225 7.73 21.78 10.28
C LYS A 225 7.74 22.87 9.20
N SER A 226 8.84 23.62 9.05
CA SER A 226 8.96 24.62 7.97
C SER A 226 9.38 24.00 6.64
N THR A 227 9.96 22.79 6.66
CA THR A 227 10.51 22.11 5.46
C THR A 227 9.43 21.86 4.42
N VAL A 228 9.85 21.80 3.15
CA VAL A 228 8.97 21.40 2.04
C VAL A 228 8.48 19.97 2.25
N PHE A 229 9.35 19.07 2.74
CA PHE A 229 8.99 17.69 3.03
C PHE A 229 7.88 17.58 4.07
N TYR A 230 7.90 18.38 5.13
CA TYR A 230 6.82 18.38 6.11
C TYR A 230 5.47 18.75 5.47
N LYS A 231 5.44 19.84 4.69
CA LYS A 231 4.20 20.38 4.12
C LYS A 231 3.64 19.54 2.97
N GLU A 232 4.52 18.99 2.13
CA GLU A 232 4.10 18.26 0.92
C GLU A 232 4.07 16.75 1.09
N TRP A 233 4.70 16.19 2.13
CA TRP A 233 4.75 14.75 2.37
C TRP A 233 4.25 14.35 3.77
N ILE A 234 4.76 14.91 4.87
CA ILE A 234 4.36 14.46 6.22
C ILE A 234 2.90 14.82 6.50
N GLU A 235 2.54 16.10 6.43
CA GLU A 235 1.21 16.60 6.79
C GLU A 235 0.08 15.93 5.97
N PRO A 236 0.20 15.78 4.63
CA PRO A 236 -0.83 15.09 3.84
C PRO A 236 -1.00 13.59 4.17
N ASN A 237 0.04 12.94 4.73
CA ASN A 237 0.02 11.52 5.06
C ASN A 237 -0.37 11.23 6.52
N LEU A 238 -0.79 12.22 7.32
CA LEU A 238 -1.21 12.00 8.72
C LEU A 238 -2.58 11.30 8.86
N GLY A 239 -3.33 11.12 7.77
CA GLY A 239 -4.65 10.51 7.80
C GLY A 239 -4.60 8.98 7.96
N TRP A 240 -5.36 8.45 8.91
CA TRP A 240 -5.42 7.00 9.21
C TRP A 240 -6.46 6.22 8.42
N SER A 241 -7.48 6.91 7.89
CA SER A 241 -8.71 6.30 7.36
C SER A 241 -8.42 5.19 6.38
N TYR A 242 -7.42 5.36 5.53
CA TYR A 242 -7.15 4.40 4.50
C TYR A 242 -6.54 3.07 4.98
N GLY A 243 -5.65 3.13 5.97
CA GLY A 243 -5.14 1.93 6.63
C GLY A 243 -6.25 1.20 7.40
N ALA A 244 -7.18 1.96 7.99
CA ALA A 244 -8.35 1.42 8.66
C ALA A 244 -9.31 0.74 7.67
N ASP A 245 -9.68 1.42 6.58
CA ASP A 245 -10.56 0.90 5.52
C ASP A 245 -9.98 -0.38 4.90
N MET A 246 -8.67 -0.40 4.61
CA MET A 246 -8.00 -1.61 4.14
C MET A 246 -8.06 -2.73 5.19
N SER A 247 -7.81 -2.42 6.46
CA SER A 247 -7.88 -3.42 7.53
C SER A 247 -9.28 -4.03 7.59
N GLU A 248 -10.33 -3.22 7.59
CA GLU A 248 -11.72 -3.71 7.63
C GLU A 248 -12.03 -4.60 6.43
N GLU A 249 -11.61 -4.22 5.23
CA GLU A 249 -11.86 -4.99 4.02
C GLU A 249 -11.11 -6.33 4.01
N LEU A 250 -9.83 -6.32 4.39
CA LEU A 250 -9.05 -7.55 4.51
C LEU A 250 -9.66 -8.50 5.54
N GLU A 251 -10.16 -8.00 6.66
CA GLU A 251 -10.83 -8.85 7.66
C GLU A 251 -12.14 -9.46 7.15
N LYS A 252 -12.90 -8.76 6.31
CA LYS A 252 -14.12 -9.33 5.68
C LYS A 252 -13.80 -10.47 4.72
N GLU A 253 -12.72 -10.34 3.95
CA GLU A 253 -12.31 -11.30 2.93
C GLU A 253 -11.42 -12.43 3.48
N LEU A 254 -10.85 -12.26 4.68
CA LEU A 254 -9.94 -13.21 5.31
C LEU A 254 -10.56 -14.61 5.48
N PRO A 255 -11.83 -14.81 5.90
CA PRO A 255 -12.41 -16.15 6.03
C PRO A 255 -12.46 -16.95 4.73
N PHE A 256 -12.51 -16.28 3.58
CA PHE A 256 -12.54 -16.92 2.25
C PHE A 256 -11.15 -17.14 1.68
N SER A 257 -10.19 -16.33 2.11
CA SER A 257 -8.82 -16.34 1.60
C SER A 257 -7.86 -17.12 2.52
N ASN A 258 -8.20 -17.32 3.80
CA ASN A 258 -7.28 -17.88 4.78
C ASN A 258 -7.40 -19.40 4.92
N ASN A 259 -6.26 -20.08 4.92
CA ASN A 259 -6.09 -21.46 5.34
C ASN A 259 -4.72 -21.63 6.03
N SER A 260 -4.44 -22.84 6.53
CA SER A 260 -3.18 -23.11 7.27
C SER A 260 -1.89 -22.79 6.49
N ARG A 261 -1.94 -22.59 5.17
CA ARG A 261 -0.79 -22.34 4.30
C ARG A 261 -0.67 -20.89 3.83
N THR A 262 -1.68 -20.05 4.02
CA THR A 262 -1.74 -18.70 3.40
C THR A 262 -1.08 -17.62 4.25
N PHE A 263 -1.17 -17.69 5.59
CA PHE A 263 -0.51 -16.68 6.44
C PHE A 263 1.01 -16.56 6.19
N PRO A 264 1.79 -17.65 6.02
CA PRO A 264 3.19 -17.53 5.62
C PRO A 264 3.41 -16.77 4.31
N ILE A 265 2.51 -16.92 3.32
CA ILE A 265 2.55 -16.20 2.04
C ILE A 265 2.28 -14.71 2.30
N TYR A 266 1.23 -14.39 3.07
CA TYR A 266 0.90 -13.01 3.44
C TYR A 266 2.05 -12.32 4.17
N ASN A 267 2.66 -13.02 5.12
CA ASN A 267 3.84 -12.55 5.83
C ASN A 267 5.01 -12.29 4.88
N GLN A 268 5.27 -13.17 3.91
CA GLN A 268 6.32 -12.96 2.91
C GLN A 268 6.04 -11.76 2.01
N LEU A 269 4.80 -11.61 1.53
CA LEU A 269 4.39 -10.48 0.68
C LEU A 269 4.54 -9.14 1.41
N PHE A 270 4.01 -9.05 2.64
CA PHE A 270 4.13 -7.85 3.44
C PHE A 270 5.59 -7.52 3.79
N ARG A 271 6.37 -8.53 4.20
CA ARG A 271 7.80 -8.38 4.46
C ARG A 271 8.57 -7.88 3.24
N GLN A 272 8.22 -8.38 2.06
CA GLN A 272 8.81 -7.94 0.81
C GLN A 272 8.43 -6.50 0.47
N GLY A 273 7.16 -6.12 0.68
CA GLY A 273 6.71 -4.72 0.57
C GLY A 273 7.53 -3.78 1.45
N LEU A 274 7.70 -4.08 2.74
CA LEU A 274 8.54 -3.28 3.64
C LEU A 274 9.99 -3.14 3.15
N ARG A 275 10.59 -4.22 2.60
CA ARG A 275 11.95 -4.15 2.04
C ARG A 275 12.03 -3.21 0.85
N PHE A 276 11.04 -3.25 -0.03
CA PHE A 276 11.00 -2.36 -1.18
C PHE A 276 10.76 -0.92 -0.78
N GLU A 277 9.85 -0.64 0.16
CA GLU A 277 9.65 0.70 0.72
C GLU A 277 10.97 1.28 1.28
N ILE A 278 11.67 0.50 2.12
CA ILE A 278 12.99 0.91 2.66
C ILE A 278 13.97 1.20 1.53
N ALA A 279 14.12 0.28 0.57
CA ALA A 279 15.03 0.45 -0.54
C ALA A 279 14.67 1.64 -1.44
N PHE A 280 13.37 1.90 -1.62
CA PHE A 280 12.86 3.01 -2.40
C PHE A 280 13.25 4.35 -1.76
N PHE A 281 12.98 4.52 -0.46
CA PHE A 281 13.44 5.69 0.30
C PHE A 281 14.96 5.84 0.29
N GLU A 282 15.70 4.76 0.59
CA GLU A 282 17.17 4.80 0.62
C GLU A 282 17.78 5.15 -0.75
N SER A 283 17.14 4.74 -1.85
CA SER A 283 17.62 5.02 -3.21
C SER A 283 17.66 6.51 -3.56
N ALA A 284 16.92 7.35 -2.84
CA ALA A 284 16.84 8.79 -3.08
C ALA A 284 17.87 9.61 -2.30
N ILE A 285 18.60 9.01 -1.35
CA ILE A 285 19.55 9.74 -0.50
C ILE A 285 20.71 10.28 -1.34
N GLY A 286 20.90 11.61 -1.33
CA GLY A 286 21.99 12.28 -2.04
C GLY A 286 21.79 12.31 -3.55
N LYS A 287 20.62 11.90 -4.05
CA LYS A 287 20.27 11.97 -5.47
C LYS A 287 19.76 13.35 -5.85
N THR A 288 19.86 13.63 -7.15
CA THR A 288 19.42 14.86 -7.78
C THR A 288 18.58 14.54 -9.02
N LEU A 289 17.94 15.55 -9.61
CA LEU A 289 17.18 15.34 -10.85
C LEU A 289 18.01 14.78 -12.02
N ASN A 290 19.33 15.04 -12.03
CA ASN A 290 20.21 14.48 -13.06
C ASN A 290 20.35 12.95 -12.98
N ASP A 291 19.98 12.34 -11.86
CA ASP A 291 20.00 10.90 -11.66
C ASP A 291 18.71 10.21 -12.12
N THR A 292 17.72 10.95 -12.64
CA THR A 292 16.41 10.39 -13.06
C THR A 292 16.41 9.85 -14.49
N ALA A 293 17.41 10.21 -15.29
CA ALA A 293 17.59 9.83 -16.69
C ALA A 293 18.33 8.49 -16.87
#